data_AF-A0AAV1NYA7-F1
#
_entry.id   AF-A0AAV1NYA7-F1
#
_cell.length_a   1.000
_cell.length_b   1.000
_cell.length_c   1.000
_cell.angle_alpha   90.00
_cell.angle_beta   90.00
_cell.angle_gamma   90.00
#
_symmetry.space_group_name_H-M   'P 1'
#
loop_
_entity.id
_entity.type
_entity.pdbx_description
1 polymer ?
#
loop_
_entity_poly.entity_id
_entity_poly.type
_entity_poly.pdbx_seq_one_letter_code
_entity_poly.pdbx_strand_id
1 'polypeptide(L)'
;MDDSGIKKQNWDVKETELFLEILKELDMKKCLDGRKVRNNKLFKVAHRRMTAAGYHRSVDQLKFRWKLLKSAYYKCKREPDSSAPIKIQGWWRYENTMVAIMESRHPRVGAGVNSDRTDEVTEESDGDGDASMLLPWPTQPCTDNTTQNLDLIIKMDPEMDSQLKIGFIGAGNMAFGIAKGILAGNVLPLNLKVSAPSSRNLGRFQELGISVTHSNSEVVGSSDVIFVAVKPHLVPPVLSEIYQHVTDRHIIVSVAAGVTLETLEELLPENSVVIRLMPNLPCLVQEGALLFARGSRAKQEDGALLRSLLHRCGLVEEGPESWIDIHTGLSGSGVAFVYLFAEALAEGAVKMGMPSALAHSIASQTVLGAGRLLRDSGKHPAQLRSEVCTPGGTTIYGLHTLEQGGLRATTMSAVESATERARELGRKSAAAGSKK
;
A
#
# COMPACT_ATOMS: atom_id res chain seq x y z
N MET A 1 -24.25 10.22 -24.75
CA MET A 1 -23.78 11.55 -25.19
C MET A 1 -23.81 12.43 -23.96
N ASP A 2 -22.67 12.99 -23.56
CA ASP A 2 -22.56 14.04 -22.54
C ASP A 2 -22.08 15.30 -23.27
N ASP A 3 -22.82 16.38 -23.07
CA ASP A 3 -22.91 17.57 -23.91
C ASP A 3 -21.96 18.67 -23.41
N SER A 4 -20.66 18.39 -23.51
CA SER A 4 -19.63 19.42 -23.51
C SER A 4 -18.70 19.15 -24.68
N GLY A 5 -18.84 19.95 -25.74
CA GLY A 5 -18.18 19.80 -27.05
C GLY A 5 -16.64 19.93 -27.06
N ILE A 6 -15.95 19.26 -26.15
CA ILE A 6 -14.50 19.07 -26.17
C ILE A 6 -14.27 17.58 -26.39
N LYS A 7 -14.05 17.21 -27.66
CA LYS A 7 -13.53 15.88 -28.03
C LYS A 7 -12.39 15.54 -27.06
N LYS A 8 -12.44 14.38 -26.39
CA LYS A 8 -11.30 13.80 -25.64
C LYS A 8 -10.09 13.84 -26.56
N GLN A 9 -9.21 14.83 -26.39
CA GLN A 9 -7.98 14.91 -27.16
C GLN A 9 -7.05 13.87 -26.55
N ASN A 10 -6.80 12.79 -27.27
CA ASN A 10 -5.80 11.80 -26.87
C ASN A 10 -4.43 12.44 -27.03
N TRP A 11 -3.79 12.70 -25.89
CA TRP A 11 -2.39 13.10 -25.80
C TRP A 11 -1.60 11.85 -25.46
N ASP A 12 -0.58 11.55 -26.25
CA ASP A 12 0.32 10.46 -25.90
C ASP A 12 1.28 10.87 -24.78
N VAL A 13 1.95 9.87 -24.20
CA VAL A 13 2.82 10.08 -23.04
C VAL A 13 4.03 10.94 -23.41
N LYS A 14 4.72 10.61 -24.52
CA LYS A 14 5.92 11.31 -24.98
C LYS A 14 5.61 12.76 -25.37
N GLU A 15 4.44 12.98 -25.97
CA GLU A 15 3.92 14.30 -26.29
C GLU A 15 3.69 15.14 -25.04
N THR A 16 3.19 14.53 -23.95
CA THR A 16 2.96 15.24 -22.69
C THR A 16 4.26 15.54 -21.96
N GLU A 17 5.22 14.62 -21.97
CA GLU A 17 6.56 14.80 -21.36
C GLU A 17 7.32 15.92 -22.05
N LEU A 18 7.43 15.86 -23.39
CA LEU A 18 8.09 16.89 -24.19
C LEU A 18 7.44 18.25 -23.98
N PHE A 19 6.10 18.30 -23.93
CA PHE A 19 5.40 19.55 -23.66
C PHE A 19 5.81 20.13 -22.31
N LEU A 20 5.84 19.33 -21.24
CA LEU A 20 6.24 19.77 -19.91
C LEU A 20 7.71 20.21 -19.85
N GLU A 21 8.61 19.51 -20.53
CA GLU A 21 10.02 19.91 -20.64
C GLU A 21 10.17 21.28 -21.31
N ILE A 22 9.50 21.48 -22.45
CA ILE A 22 9.47 22.79 -23.12
C ILE A 22 8.94 23.87 -22.18
N LEU A 23 7.89 23.59 -21.41
CA LEU A 23 7.32 24.55 -20.46
C LEU A 23 8.24 24.84 -19.27
N LYS A 24 9.04 23.85 -18.84
CA LYS A 24 10.06 23.98 -17.80
C LYS A 24 11.21 24.86 -18.28
N GLU A 25 11.70 24.64 -19.48
CA GLU A 25 12.76 25.48 -20.10
C GLU A 25 12.30 26.92 -20.34
N LEU A 26 11.02 27.13 -20.69
CA LEU A 26 10.45 28.45 -20.91
C LEU A 26 10.15 29.23 -19.61
N ASP A 27 10.46 28.66 -18.43
CA ASP A 27 10.26 29.26 -17.10
C ASP A 27 8.85 29.88 -16.95
N MET A 28 7.83 29.10 -17.30
CA MET A 28 6.45 29.58 -17.46
C MET A 28 5.88 30.32 -16.24
N LYS A 29 6.34 30.03 -15.03
CA LYS A 29 5.83 30.66 -13.81
C LYS A 29 6.23 32.15 -13.73
N LYS A 30 7.45 32.54 -14.13
CA LYS A 30 7.87 33.96 -14.21
C LYS A 30 7.02 34.79 -15.16
N CYS A 31 6.46 34.18 -16.20
CA CYS A 31 5.73 34.91 -17.22
C CYS A 31 4.23 35.07 -16.92
N LEU A 32 3.75 34.49 -15.82
CA LEU A 32 2.36 34.49 -15.38
C LEU A 32 2.08 35.47 -14.23
N ASP A 33 2.90 36.52 -14.07
CA ASP A 33 2.58 37.70 -13.27
C ASP A 33 1.46 38.52 -13.94
N GLY A 34 0.23 38.06 -13.76
CA GLY A 34 -1.01 38.85 -13.84
C GLY A 34 -1.44 39.45 -15.19
N ARG A 35 -0.65 39.40 -16.27
CA ARG A 35 -1.01 40.05 -17.56
C ARG A 35 -1.32 39.04 -18.67
N LYS A 36 -2.61 38.94 -19.07
CA LYS A 36 -3.17 38.05 -20.10
C LYS A 36 -2.38 38.00 -21.43
N VAL A 37 -1.71 39.09 -21.82
CA VAL A 37 -1.04 39.24 -23.13
C VAL A 37 0.29 38.47 -23.23
N ARG A 38 1.03 38.26 -22.13
CA ARG A 38 2.33 37.52 -22.14
C ARG A 38 2.16 36.02 -22.34
N ASN A 39 1.06 35.45 -21.88
CA ASN A 39 0.76 34.01 -22.00
C ASN A 39 0.70 33.54 -23.46
N ASN A 40 0.13 34.35 -24.36
CA ASN A 40 -0.06 33.93 -25.74
C ASN A 40 1.26 33.83 -26.54
N LYS A 41 2.27 34.65 -26.21
CA LYS A 41 3.60 34.58 -26.86
C LYS A 41 4.34 33.30 -26.49
N LEU A 42 4.28 32.89 -25.23
CA LEU A 42 4.92 31.65 -24.77
C LEU A 42 4.30 30.41 -25.40
N PHE A 43 2.97 30.32 -25.46
CA PHE A 43 2.32 29.17 -26.11
C PHE A 43 2.55 29.15 -27.62
N LYS A 44 2.83 30.29 -28.27
CA LYS A 44 3.32 30.32 -29.66
C LYS A 44 4.74 29.76 -29.80
N VAL A 45 5.62 29.98 -28.82
CA VAL A 45 6.96 29.38 -28.79
C VAL A 45 6.86 27.88 -28.55
N ALA A 46 6.06 27.46 -27.57
CA ALA A 46 5.79 26.05 -27.30
C ALA A 46 5.19 25.34 -28.51
N HIS A 47 4.23 25.98 -29.20
CA HIS A 47 3.67 25.47 -30.46
C HIS A 47 4.73 25.19 -31.52
N ARG A 48 5.62 26.15 -31.78
CA ARG A 48 6.71 25.96 -32.76
C ARG A 48 7.65 24.83 -32.38
N ARG A 49 8.00 24.69 -31.10
CA ARG A 49 8.88 23.62 -30.61
C ARG A 49 8.22 22.24 -30.68
N MET A 50 6.95 22.14 -30.28
CA MET A 50 6.15 20.92 -30.41
C MET A 50 6.02 20.50 -31.89
N THR A 51 5.74 21.45 -32.79
CA THR A 51 5.65 21.17 -34.23
C THR A 51 6.99 20.74 -34.83
N ALA A 52 8.11 21.35 -34.40
CA ALA A 52 9.44 20.93 -34.83
C ALA A 52 9.79 19.50 -34.39
N ALA A 53 9.21 19.02 -33.28
CA ALA A 53 9.34 17.65 -32.80
C ALA A 53 8.29 16.67 -33.38
N GLY A 54 7.51 17.11 -34.39
CA GLY A 54 6.50 16.27 -35.06
C GLY A 54 5.09 16.32 -34.43
N TYR A 55 4.90 17.04 -33.33
CA TYR A 55 3.61 17.15 -32.64
C TYR A 55 2.84 18.41 -33.04
N HIS A 56 1.77 18.21 -33.83
CA HIS A 56 1.00 19.28 -34.43
C HIS A 56 -0.23 19.66 -33.56
N ARG A 57 -0.01 20.50 -32.54
CA ARG A 57 -1.07 21.00 -31.64
C ARG A 57 -1.23 22.51 -31.78
N SER A 58 -2.46 23.00 -31.89
CA SER A 58 -2.71 24.44 -31.92
C SER A 58 -2.36 25.12 -30.60
N VAL A 59 -2.06 26.42 -30.63
CA VAL A 59 -1.76 27.21 -29.43
C VAL A 59 -2.85 27.10 -28.36
N ASP A 60 -4.12 27.02 -28.76
CA ASP A 60 -5.23 26.91 -27.82
C ASP A 60 -5.38 25.49 -27.24
N GLN A 61 -5.01 24.45 -27.99
CA GLN A 61 -4.89 23.09 -27.45
C GLN A 61 -3.80 22.99 -26.39
N LEU A 62 -2.64 23.63 -26.62
CA LEU A 62 -1.56 23.69 -25.63
C LEU A 62 -2.01 24.42 -24.35
N LYS A 63 -2.70 25.56 -24.48
CA LYS A 63 -3.26 26.28 -23.32
C LYS A 63 -4.26 25.43 -22.54
N PHE A 64 -5.13 24.72 -23.25
CA PHE A 64 -6.12 23.86 -22.62
C PHE A 64 -5.47 22.70 -21.88
N ARG A 65 -4.47 22.05 -22.50
CA ARG A 65 -3.68 20.98 -21.86
C ARG A 65 -2.96 21.48 -20.61
N TRP A 66 -2.34 22.65 -20.67
CA TRP A 66 -1.71 23.28 -19.51
C TRP A 66 -2.72 23.55 -18.38
N LYS A 67 -3.92 24.06 -18.71
CA LYS A 67 -4.99 24.27 -17.72
C LYS A 67 -5.36 22.97 -17.01
N LEU A 68 -5.47 21.86 -17.73
CA LEU A 68 -5.76 20.55 -17.15
C LEU A 68 -4.63 20.07 -16.23
N LEU A 69 -3.37 20.11 -16.69
CA LEU A 69 -2.20 19.69 -15.91
C LEU A 69 -2.06 20.53 -14.63
N LYS A 70 -2.25 21.85 -14.73
CA LYS A 70 -2.25 22.76 -13.59
C LYS A 70 -3.39 22.48 -12.62
N SER A 71 -4.58 22.16 -13.13
CA SER A 71 -5.72 21.78 -12.28
C SER A 71 -5.49 20.46 -11.54
N ALA A 72 -4.85 19.49 -12.19
CA ALA A 72 -4.46 18.23 -11.56
C ALA A 72 -3.44 18.47 -10.44
N TYR A 73 -2.38 19.25 -10.72
CA TYR A 73 -1.39 19.64 -9.72
C TYR A 73 -2.01 20.28 -8.47
N TYR A 74 -2.87 21.30 -8.63
CA TYR A 74 -3.50 21.94 -7.46
C TYR A 74 -4.54 21.09 -6.75
N LYS A 75 -5.05 20.03 -7.40
CA LYS A 75 -5.92 19.06 -6.74
C LYS A 75 -5.08 18.16 -5.84
N CYS A 76 -3.99 17.59 -6.37
CA CYS A 76 -3.02 16.81 -5.60
C CYS A 76 -2.43 17.62 -4.43
N LYS A 77 -2.09 18.89 -4.66
CA LYS A 77 -1.51 19.73 -3.60
C LYS A 77 -2.49 20.08 -2.48
N ARG A 78 -3.79 20.21 -2.79
CA ARG A 78 -4.83 20.51 -1.78
C ARG A 78 -5.31 19.26 -1.05
N GLU A 79 -5.24 18.12 -1.71
CA GLU A 79 -5.69 16.84 -1.20
C GLU A 79 -4.60 15.77 -1.45
N PRO A 80 -3.44 15.86 -0.76
CA PRO A 80 -2.31 14.96 -1.00
C PRO A 80 -2.64 13.47 -0.77
N ASP A 81 -3.66 13.19 0.05
CA ASP A 81 -4.12 11.84 0.39
C ASP A 81 -5.42 11.40 -0.33
N SER A 82 -5.91 12.18 -1.30
CA SER A 82 -7.18 11.90 -1.98
C SER A 82 -7.02 10.86 -3.08
N SER A 83 -7.79 9.77 -2.97
CA SER A 83 -7.97 8.75 -4.01
C SER A 83 -8.81 9.23 -5.19
N ALA A 84 -9.21 10.51 -5.22
CA ALA A 84 -10.08 11.04 -6.24
C ALA A 84 -9.39 10.99 -7.62
N PRO A 85 -10.03 10.39 -8.64
CA PRO A 85 -9.38 10.15 -9.93
C PRO A 85 -8.88 11.45 -10.53
N ILE A 86 -7.57 11.50 -10.79
CA ILE A 86 -6.95 12.58 -11.55
C ILE A 86 -7.31 12.31 -13.01
N LYS A 87 -8.02 13.24 -13.64
CA LYS A 87 -8.52 13.11 -15.02
C LYS A 87 -7.41 13.05 -16.08
N ILE A 88 -6.14 13.01 -15.66
CA ILE A 88 -4.96 12.88 -16.50
C ILE A 88 -4.39 11.49 -16.24
N GLN A 89 -4.59 10.59 -17.20
CA GLN A 89 -4.04 9.25 -17.15
C GLN A 89 -2.51 9.31 -17.04
N GLY A 90 -1.93 8.53 -16.12
CA GLY A 90 -0.49 8.49 -15.88
C GLY A 90 0.07 9.76 -15.21
N TRP A 91 -0.75 10.53 -14.49
CA TRP A 91 -0.35 11.79 -13.82
C TRP A 91 0.96 11.71 -13.04
N TRP A 92 1.21 10.60 -12.33
CA TRP A 92 2.43 10.40 -11.54
C TRP A 92 3.72 10.58 -12.36
N ARG A 93 3.71 10.30 -13.67
CA ARG A 93 4.86 10.52 -14.57
C ARG A 93 5.18 12.00 -14.74
N TYR A 94 4.16 12.84 -14.66
CA TYR A 94 4.25 14.28 -14.89
C TYR A 94 4.39 15.06 -13.60
N GLU A 95 4.06 14.44 -12.46
CA GLU A 95 3.95 15.09 -11.16
C GLU A 95 5.24 15.78 -10.74
N ASN A 96 6.38 15.08 -10.78
CA ASN A 96 7.68 15.65 -10.42
C ASN A 96 8.08 16.81 -11.33
N THR A 97 7.85 16.69 -12.64
CA THR A 97 8.13 17.76 -13.61
C THR A 97 7.19 18.94 -13.40
N MET A 98 5.92 18.70 -13.08
CA MET A 98 4.94 19.73 -12.74
C MET A 98 5.27 20.43 -11.44
N VAL A 99 5.68 19.72 -10.40
CA VAL A 99 6.20 20.28 -9.15
C VAL A 99 7.41 21.14 -9.44
N ALA A 100 8.38 20.66 -10.22
CA ALA A 100 9.56 21.44 -10.61
C ALA A 100 9.20 22.73 -11.37
N ILE A 101 8.22 22.69 -12.27
CA ILE A 101 7.72 23.87 -13.00
C ILE A 101 7.00 24.84 -12.06
N MET A 102 6.22 24.32 -11.12
CA MET A 102 5.34 25.11 -10.25
C MET A 102 6.02 25.62 -8.98
N GLU A 103 7.09 24.97 -8.54
CA GLU A 103 7.80 25.23 -7.29
C GLU A 103 9.24 25.74 -7.48
N SER A 104 9.71 25.89 -8.72
CA SER A 104 10.97 26.58 -9.01
C SER A 104 11.05 27.90 -8.23
N ARG A 105 11.96 27.94 -7.25
CA ARG A 105 12.39 29.12 -6.50
C ARG A 105 13.87 29.33 -6.83
N HIS A 106 14.25 30.57 -7.07
CA HIS A 106 15.65 30.98 -6.92
C HIS A 106 15.74 32.08 -5.84
N PRO A 107 16.92 32.22 -5.19
CA PRO A 107 17.09 33.02 -4.00
C PRO A 107 16.80 34.47 -4.31
N ARG A 108 16.10 35.13 -3.38
CA ARG A 108 15.96 36.58 -3.41
C ARG A 108 17.36 37.18 -3.27
N VAL A 109 17.89 37.71 -4.36
CA VAL A 109 18.96 38.71 -4.30
C VAL A 109 18.33 39.97 -3.70
N GLY A 110 18.77 40.32 -2.49
CA GLY A 110 18.86 41.65 -1.91
C GLY A 110 17.61 42.54 -1.90
N ALA A 111 17.08 42.78 -0.70
CA ALA A 111 16.76 44.14 -0.22
C ALA A 111 16.57 44.05 1.30
N GLY A 112 17.48 44.67 2.04
CA GLY A 112 17.35 44.84 3.48
C GLY A 112 16.22 45.81 3.84
N VAL A 113 15.91 45.83 5.13
CA VAL A 113 15.78 47.02 5.99
C VAL A 113 15.26 46.53 7.35
N ASN A 114 15.96 46.96 8.39
CA ASN A 114 15.64 46.86 9.82
C ASN A 114 14.19 47.25 10.14
N SER A 115 13.64 46.61 11.18
CA SER A 115 13.12 47.38 12.32
C SER A 115 12.95 46.47 13.53
N ASP A 116 13.58 46.90 14.62
CA ASP A 116 13.42 46.45 16.00
C ASP A 116 11.98 46.23 16.43
N ARG A 117 11.78 45.26 17.33
CA ARG A 117 10.95 45.40 18.53
C ARG A 117 11.23 44.23 19.49
N THR A 118 11.94 44.59 20.55
CA THR A 118 11.95 43.96 21.87
C THR A 118 10.53 43.90 22.43
N ASP A 119 10.19 42.84 23.15
CA ASP A 119 9.47 42.93 24.42
C ASP A 119 9.65 41.60 25.20
N GLU A 120 10.24 41.75 26.39
CA GLU A 120 10.32 40.78 27.48
C GLU A 120 8.95 40.65 28.17
N VAL A 121 8.57 39.44 28.59
CA VAL A 121 7.80 39.24 29.83
C VAL A 121 8.27 37.94 30.51
N THR A 122 8.51 38.07 31.80
CA THR A 122 9.14 37.20 32.79
C THR A 122 8.28 36.04 33.32
N GLU A 123 8.98 35.13 34.01
CA GLU A 123 8.59 33.90 34.72
C GLU A 123 7.68 34.05 35.97
N GLU A 124 7.35 32.87 36.54
CA GLU A 124 6.88 32.48 37.90
C GLU A 124 5.46 31.86 37.93
N SER A 125 5.13 30.76 38.63
CA SER A 125 5.84 29.81 39.52
C SER A 125 4.89 28.64 39.88
N ASP A 126 5.48 27.45 40.10
CA ASP A 126 5.22 26.38 41.10
C ASP A 126 3.86 25.66 41.30
N GLY A 127 3.98 24.33 41.46
CA GLY A 127 2.95 23.46 42.04
C GLY A 127 3.27 21.97 41.90
N ASP A 128 4.02 21.42 42.87
CA ASP A 128 4.38 20.01 43.04
C ASP A 128 3.20 19.03 43.09
N GLY A 129 3.43 17.81 42.58
CA GLY A 129 2.53 16.65 42.73
C GLY A 129 3.23 15.34 42.39
N ASP A 130 3.80 14.71 43.42
CA ASP A 130 4.48 13.41 43.44
C ASP A 130 3.57 12.27 42.93
N ALA A 131 4.06 11.52 41.93
CA ALA A 131 3.49 10.26 41.45
C ALA A 131 4.62 9.25 41.18
N SER A 132 5.40 8.95 42.21
CA SER A 132 6.45 7.93 42.19
C SER A 132 5.92 6.52 42.48
N MET A 133 5.26 5.87 41.51
CA MET A 133 5.16 4.39 41.46
C MET A 133 4.93 3.88 40.02
N LEU A 134 5.93 4.01 39.16
CA LEU A 134 6.08 3.18 37.97
C LEU A 134 7.53 2.74 37.89
N LEU A 135 7.76 1.44 38.02
CA LEU A 135 9.08 0.83 37.87
C LEU A 135 9.64 1.19 36.47
N PRO A 136 10.87 1.69 36.36
CA PRO A 136 11.46 2.02 35.06
C PRO A 136 11.75 0.75 34.26
N TRP A 137 11.12 0.63 33.10
CA TRP A 137 11.55 -0.31 32.06
C TRP A 137 12.86 0.18 31.44
N PRO A 138 13.80 -0.70 31.03
CA PRO A 138 15.12 -0.27 30.56
C PRO A 138 15.01 0.73 29.40
N THR A 139 15.41 1.97 29.67
CA THR A 139 15.66 3.00 28.66
C THR A 139 17.05 2.80 28.07
N GLN A 140 17.23 1.69 27.34
CA GLN A 140 18.28 1.66 26.33
C GLN A 140 17.65 2.00 24.99
N PRO A 141 18.05 3.10 24.32
CA PRO A 141 17.76 3.23 22.91
C PRO A 141 18.41 2.03 22.22
N CYS A 142 17.61 1.23 21.52
CA CYS A 142 18.12 0.22 20.62
C CYS A 142 18.80 0.98 19.46
N THR A 143 20.06 1.35 19.64
CA THR A 143 20.92 1.83 18.56
C THR A 143 21.37 0.61 17.77
N ASP A 144 20.43 -0.04 17.08
CA ASP A 144 20.77 -0.91 15.98
C ASP A 144 20.81 -0.07 14.71
N ASN A 145 22.00 -0.04 14.11
CA ASN A 145 22.41 0.68 12.90
C ASN A 145 21.68 0.22 11.61
N THR A 146 20.44 -0.28 11.69
CA THR A 146 19.72 -0.83 10.53
C THR A 146 19.03 0.21 9.65
N THR A 147 18.92 1.47 10.10
CA THR A 147 18.31 2.54 9.29
C THR A 147 19.26 3.13 8.23
N GLN A 148 20.56 2.83 8.27
CA GLN A 148 21.53 3.31 7.27
C GLN A 148 21.68 2.39 6.04
N ASN A 149 20.93 1.28 5.95
CA ASN A 149 20.99 0.36 4.80
C ASN A 149 19.70 0.27 3.97
N LEU A 150 18.65 1.04 4.28
CA LEU A 150 17.44 1.10 3.44
C LEU A 150 17.67 1.88 2.14
N ASP A 151 18.58 2.86 2.14
CA ASP A 151 18.95 3.63 0.95
C ASP A 151 19.92 2.87 0.01
N LEU A 152 20.45 1.72 0.44
CA LEU A 152 21.42 0.92 -0.32
C LEU A 152 20.82 -0.31 -1.02
N ILE A 153 19.52 -0.60 -0.85
CA ILE A 153 18.88 -1.80 -1.43
C ILE A 153 17.94 -1.52 -2.62
N ILE A 154 17.66 -0.26 -2.99
CA ILE A 154 16.80 0.03 -4.16
C ILE A 154 17.47 1.05 -5.09
N LYS A 155 18.61 0.67 -5.66
CA LYS A 155 18.89 1.00 -7.06
C LYS A 155 18.47 -0.20 -7.88
N MET A 156 17.16 -0.32 -8.11
CA MET A 156 16.65 -1.26 -9.10
C MET A 156 17.18 -0.86 -10.47
N ASP A 157 17.83 -1.79 -11.13
CA ASP A 157 18.17 -1.70 -12.53
C ASP A 157 16.85 -1.81 -13.34
N PRO A 158 16.41 -0.75 -14.05
CA PRO A 158 15.15 -0.74 -14.78
C PRO A 158 15.09 -1.76 -15.94
N GLU A 159 16.21 -2.41 -16.29
CA GLU A 159 16.25 -3.41 -17.36
C GLU A 159 15.83 -4.83 -16.92
N MET A 160 16.02 -5.20 -15.65
CA MET A 160 15.77 -6.57 -15.16
C MET A 160 14.26 -6.89 -14.99
N ASP A 161 13.42 -5.86 -14.88
CA ASP A 161 12.00 -5.95 -14.48
C ASP A 161 11.03 -6.19 -15.66
N SER A 162 11.53 -6.12 -16.90
CA SER A 162 10.67 -6.29 -18.09
C SER A 162 10.33 -7.75 -18.40
N GLN A 163 11.03 -8.73 -17.81
CA GLN A 163 10.92 -10.15 -18.16
C GLN A 163 10.32 -11.06 -17.09
N LEU A 164 10.34 -10.68 -15.81
CA LEU A 164 9.88 -11.55 -14.72
C LEU A 164 8.40 -11.92 -14.89
N LYS A 165 8.11 -13.23 -14.86
CA LYS A 165 6.75 -13.77 -15.04
C LYS A 165 6.16 -14.27 -13.73
N ILE A 166 4.91 -13.92 -13.47
CA ILE A 166 4.23 -14.20 -12.20
C ILE A 166 2.96 -15.01 -12.46
N GLY A 167 2.86 -16.14 -11.79
CA GLY A 167 1.76 -17.07 -11.90
C GLY A 167 0.89 -17.10 -10.64
N PHE A 168 -0.41 -17.27 -10.82
CA PHE A 168 -1.33 -17.58 -9.73
C PHE A 168 -2.06 -18.88 -10.02
N ILE A 169 -1.91 -19.86 -9.14
CA ILE A 169 -2.74 -21.05 -9.11
C ILE A 169 -3.89 -20.80 -8.14
N GLY A 170 -5.08 -20.58 -8.70
CA GLY A 170 -6.27 -20.19 -7.96
C GLY A 170 -6.62 -18.71 -8.13
N ALA A 171 -7.83 -18.43 -8.61
CA ALA A 171 -8.34 -17.08 -8.85
C ALA A 171 -9.18 -16.53 -7.66
N GLY A 172 -8.79 -16.83 -6.42
CA GLY A 172 -9.48 -16.41 -5.20
C GLY A 172 -9.30 -14.92 -4.85
N ASN A 173 -9.96 -14.44 -3.79
CA ASN A 173 -9.85 -13.04 -3.34
C ASN A 173 -8.41 -12.65 -2.98
N MET A 174 -7.65 -13.55 -2.35
CA MET A 174 -6.25 -13.29 -2.01
C MET A 174 -5.38 -13.15 -3.26
N ALA A 175 -5.50 -14.05 -4.23
CA ALA A 175 -4.82 -13.91 -5.53
C ALA A 175 -5.15 -12.58 -6.20
N PHE A 176 -6.42 -12.15 -6.16
CA PHE A 176 -6.84 -10.88 -6.76
C PHE A 176 -6.26 -9.65 -6.04
N GLY A 177 -6.26 -9.64 -4.70
CA GLY A 177 -5.66 -8.56 -3.92
C GLY A 177 -4.16 -8.42 -4.16
N ILE A 178 -3.45 -9.55 -4.16
CA ILE A 178 -2.01 -9.61 -4.43
C ILE A 178 -1.71 -9.17 -5.87
N ALA A 179 -2.42 -9.70 -6.86
CA ALA A 179 -2.24 -9.33 -8.26
C ALA A 179 -2.43 -7.81 -8.47
N LYS A 180 -3.46 -7.20 -7.85
CA LYS A 180 -3.66 -5.75 -7.90
C LYS A 180 -2.47 -4.96 -7.33
N GLY A 181 -1.88 -5.43 -6.24
CA GLY A 181 -0.70 -4.79 -5.65
C GLY A 181 0.52 -4.90 -6.55
N ILE A 182 0.78 -6.10 -7.07
CA ILE A 182 1.87 -6.34 -8.03
C ILE A 182 1.74 -5.41 -9.25
N LEU A 183 0.54 -5.24 -9.81
CA LEU A 183 0.30 -4.30 -10.91
C LEU A 183 0.53 -2.84 -10.51
N ALA A 184 0.14 -2.45 -9.30
CA ALA A 184 0.43 -1.12 -8.76
C ALA A 184 1.93 -0.89 -8.52
N GLY A 185 2.72 -1.98 -8.44
CA GLY A 185 4.17 -2.00 -8.33
C GLY A 185 4.91 -1.84 -9.66
N ASN A 186 4.19 -1.56 -10.76
CA ASN A 186 4.70 -1.42 -12.13
C ASN A 186 4.99 -2.71 -12.90
N VAL A 187 4.58 -3.89 -12.40
CA VAL A 187 4.59 -5.10 -13.22
C VAL A 187 3.47 -5.03 -14.26
N LEU A 188 3.79 -5.32 -15.52
CA LEU A 188 2.82 -5.29 -16.61
C LEU A 188 1.82 -6.45 -16.50
N PRO A 189 0.52 -6.24 -16.79
CA PRO A 189 -0.46 -7.32 -16.80
C PRO A 189 -0.11 -8.52 -17.68
N LEU A 190 0.62 -8.29 -18.79
CA LEU A 190 1.09 -9.34 -19.69
C LEU A 190 2.10 -10.30 -19.05
N ASN A 191 2.73 -9.88 -17.95
CA ASN A 191 3.67 -10.71 -17.18
C ASN A 191 2.96 -11.56 -16.13
N LEU A 192 1.64 -11.41 -15.96
CA LEU A 192 0.85 -12.19 -15.02
C LEU A 192 0.01 -13.24 -15.76
N LYS A 193 -0.09 -14.44 -15.16
CA LYS A 193 -1.03 -15.48 -15.58
C LYS A 193 -1.75 -16.08 -14.39
N VAL A 194 -3.05 -16.36 -14.54
CA VAL A 194 -3.89 -16.89 -13.46
C VAL A 194 -4.65 -18.14 -13.94
N SER A 195 -4.63 -19.21 -13.16
CA SER A 195 -5.47 -20.39 -13.38
C SER A 195 -6.63 -20.51 -12.39
N ALA A 196 -7.75 -21.07 -12.86
CA ALA A 196 -8.83 -21.54 -12.00
C ALA A 196 -9.63 -22.66 -12.68
N PRO A 197 -10.25 -23.59 -11.92
CA PRO A 197 -11.05 -24.66 -12.51
C PRO A 197 -12.36 -24.19 -13.15
N SER A 198 -12.82 -22.96 -12.85
CA SER A 198 -14.02 -22.37 -13.48
C SER A 198 -13.80 -20.91 -13.82
N SER A 199 -14.52 -20.41 -14.84
CA SER A 199 -14.38 -19.03 -15.33
C SER A 199 -15.00 -17.98 -14.41
N ARG A 200 -15.73 -18.40 -13.36
CA ARG A 200 -16.48 -17.51 -12.43
C ARG A 200 -15.65 -16.33 -11.92
N ASN A 201 -14.41 -16.58 -11.54
CA ASN A 201 -13.53 -15.55 -10.97
C ASN A 201 -12.47 -15.05 -11.96
N LEU A 202 -12.36 -15.63 -13.17
CA LEU A 202 -11.33 -15.25 -14.14
C LEU A 202 -11.63 -13.89 -14.79
N GLY A 203 -12.91 -13.53 -14.96
CA GLY A 203 -13.32 -12.27 -15.60
C GLY A 203 -12.68 -11.02 -14.98
N ARG A 204 -12.66 -10.93 -13.64
CA ARG A 204 -12.02 -9.78 -12.95
C ARG A 204 -10.50 -9.68 -13.17
N PHE A 205 -9.81 -10.78 -13.48
CA PHE A 205 -8.38 -10.73 -13.83
C PHE A 205 -8.21 -10.30 -15.29
N GLN A 206 -9.07 -10.78 -16.18
CA GLN A 206 -9.09 -10.33 -17.58
C GLN A 206 -9.37 -8.83 -17.70
N GLU A 207 -10.25 -8.27 -16.85
CA GLU A 207 -10.51 -6.83 -16.75
C GLU A 207 -9.25 -6.01 -16.38
N LEU A 208 -8.29 -6.63 -15.69
CA LEU A 208 -6.98 -6.04 -15.38
C LEU A 208 -5.95 -6.25 -16.51
N GLY A 209 -6.34 -6.91 -17.61
CA GLY A 209 -5.45 -7.27 -18.72
C GLY A 209 -4.55 -8.47 -18.45
N ILE A 210 -4.84 -9.25 -17.39
CA ILE A 210 -4.06 -10.42 -17.00
C ILE A 210 -4.48 -11.64 -17.85
N SER A 211 -3.50 -12.43 -18.29
CA SER A 211 -3.75 -13.70 -18.99
C SER A 211 -4.39 -14.72 -18.04
N VAL A 212 -5.39 -15.46 -18.52
CA VAL A 212 -6.08 -16.47 -17.72
C VAL A 212 -6.09 -17.82 -18.43
N THR A 213 -6.12 -18.90 -17.65
CA THR A 213 -6.15 -20.27 -18.15
C THR A 213 -6.95 -21.18 -17.20
N HIS A 214 -7.27 -22.39 -17.65
CA HIS A 214 -7.81 -23.46 -16.83
C HIS A 214 -6.75 -24.50 -16.44
N SER A 215 -5.51 -24.36 -16.92
CA SER A 215 -4.41 -25.29 -16.69
C SER A 215 -3.40 -24.75 -15.67
N ASN A 216 -3.16 -25.48 -14.59
CA ASN A 216 -2.12 -25.11 -13.61
C ASN A 216 -0.72 -25.30 -14.19
N SER A 217 -0.50 -26.32 -15.03
CA SER A 217 0.80 -26.57 -15.67
C SER A 217 1.19 -25.45 -16.64
N GLU A 218 0.23 -24.83 -17.32
CA GLU A 218 0.49 -23.65 -18.15
C GLU A 218 0.96 -22.44 -17.32
N VAL A 219 0.43 -22.26 -16.11
CA VAL A 219 0.88 -21.22 -15.19
C VAL A 219 2.32 -21.47 -14.80
N VAL A 220 2.65 -22.68 -14.34
CA VAL A 220 4.02 -23.05 -13.93
C VAL A 220 5.00 -22.91 -15.10
N GLY A 221 4.67 -23.44 -16.27
CA GLY A 221 5.54 -23.40 -17.44
C GLY A 221 5.87 -21.98 -17.93
N SER A 222 5.01 -21.00 -17.64
CA SER A 222 5.17 -19.61 -18.11
C SER A 222 5.47 -18.60 -17.00
N SER A 223 5.83 -19.05 -15.79
CA SER A 223 6.09 -18.19 -14.63
C SER A 223 7.43 -18.49 -13.98
N ASP A 224 7.99 -17.50 -13.29
CA ASP A 224 9.17 -17.62 -12.43
C ASP A 224 8.77 -17.64 -10.95
N VAL A 225 7.80 -16.78 -10.57
CA VAL A 225 7.20 -16.76 -9.22
C VAL A 225 5.77 -17.27 -9.29
N ILE A 226 5.43 -18.33 -8.56
CA ILE A 226 4.11 -18.96 -8.58
C ILE A 226 3.44 -18.87 -7.22
N PHE A 227 2.35 -18.11 -7.16
CA PHE A 227 1.48 -18.05 -5.99
C PHE A 227 0.48 -19.21 -6.00
N VAL A 228 0.58 -20.10 -5.03
CA VAL A 228 -0.42 -21.16 -4.76
C VAL A 228 -1.49 -20.58 -3.84
N ALA A 229 -2.58 -20.08 -4.43
CA ALA A 229 -3.64 -19.34 -3.78
C ALA A 229 -4.99 -20.09 -3.79
N VAL A 230 -4.92 -21.40 -3.55
CA VAL A 230 -6.09 -22.29 -3.40
C VAL A 230 -6.45 -22.49 -1.93
N LYS A 231 -7.60 -23.12 -1.66
CA LYS A 231 -7.98 -23.49 -0.29
C LYS A 231 -6.96 -24.49 0.29
N PRO A 232 -6.70 -24.50 1.61
CA PRO A 232 -5.66 -25.36 2.21
C PRO A 232 -5.77 -26.84 1.84
N HIS A 233 -6.98 -27.42 1.89
CA HIS A 233 -7.20 -28.83 1.53
C HIS A 233 -6.98 -29.16 0.04
N LEU A 234 -6.90 -28.14 -0.83
CA LEU A 234 -6.59 -28.29 -2.25
C LEU A 234 -5.10 -28.16 -2.54
N VAL A 235 -4.27 -27.72 -1.58
CA VAL A 235 -2.83 -27.56 -1.82
C VAL A 235 -2.17 -28.90 -2.18
N PRO A 236 -2.35 -30.00 -1.43
CA PRO A 236 -1.71 -31.27 -1.79
C PRO A 236 -2.02 -31.76 -3.21
N PRO A 237 -3.30 -31.90 -3.65
CA PRO A 237 -3.58 -32.36 -5.01
C PRO A 237 -3.08 -31.39 -6.09
N VAL A 238 -3.07 -30.08 -5.83
CA VAL A 238 -2.52 -29.08 -6.78
C VAL A 238 -1.01 -29.20 -6.90
N LEU A 239 -0.28 -29.38 -5.79
CA LEU A 239 1.17 -29.57 -5.83
C LEU A 239 1.54 -30.88 -6.55
N SER A 240 0.79 -31.96 -6.31
CA SER A 240 0.96 -33.22 -7.04
C SER A 240 0.72 -33.05 -8.55
N GLU A 241 -0.30 -32.29 -8.95
CA GLU A 241 -0.59 -32.01 -10.36
C GLU A 241 0.57 -31.30 -11.07
N ILE A 242 1.17 -30.32 -10.41
CA ILE A 242 2.24 -29.51 -11.03
C ILE A 242 3.64 -30.07 -10.81
N TYR A 243 3.80 -31.13 -10.02
CA TYR A 243 5.09 -31.64 -9.54
C TYR A 243 6.14 -31.76 -10.65
N GLN A 244 5.79 -32.42 -11.76
CA GLN A 244 6.69 -32.66 -12.90
C GLN A 244 7.08 -31.39 -13.69
N HIS A 245 6.39 -30.28 -13.46
CA HIS A 245 6.63 -29.00 -14.12
C HIS A 245 7.47 -28.04 -13.25
N VAL A 246 7.67 -28.37 -11.97
CA VAL A 246 8.47 -27.55 -11.05
C VAL A 246 9.95 -27.89 -11.21
N THR A 247 10.72 -26.89 -11.60
CA THR A 247 12.19 -26.90 -11.64
C THR A 247 12.79 -25.87 -10.66
N ASP A 248 14.11 -25.90 -10.50
CA ASP A 248 14.93 -25.00 -9.68
C ASP A 248 14.79 -23.50 -10.00
N ARG A 249 14.33 -23.15 -11.20
CA ARG A 249 14.06 -21.75 -11.59
C ARG A 249 12.88 -21.13 -10.85
N HIS A 250 11.96 -21.93 -10.30
CA HIS A 250 10.69 -21.45 -9.79
C HIS A 250 10.75 -21.11 -8.31
N ILE A 251 10.11 -20.01 -7.93
CA ILE A 251 9.82 -19.65 -6.54
C ILE A 251 8.34 -19.96 -6.28
N ILE A 252 8.06 -20.99 -5.47
CA ILE A 252 6.71 -21.37 -5.09
C ILE A 252 6.30 -20.62 -3.82
N VAL A 253 5.31 -19.74 -3.93
CA VAL A 253 4.79 -18.95 -2.82
C VAL A 253 3.41 -19.47 -2.42
N SER A 254 3.32 -20.18 -1.30
CA SER A 254 2.03 -20.66 -0.79
C SER A 254 1.33 -19.59 0.04
N VAL A 255 0.05 -19.35 -0.25
CA VAL A 255 -0.82 -18.40 0.47
C VAL A 255 -1.81 -19.14 1.39
N ALA A 256 -1.68 -20.45 1.50
CA ALA A 256 -2.64 -21.29 2.20
C ALA A 256 -2.43 -21.29 3.72
N ALA A 257 -3.48 -20.92 4.45
CA ALA A 257 -3.49 -21.00 5.90
C ALA A 257 -3.33 -22.44 6.39
N GLY A 258 -2.46 -22.67 7.38
CA GLY A 258 -2.28 -23.96 8.04
C GLY A 258 -1.59 -25.04 7.21
N VAL A 259 -0.93 -24.69 6.10
CA VAL A 259 -0.01 -25.60 5.38
C VAL A 259 1.42 -25.16 5.69
N THR A 260 2.21 -26.03 6.32
CA THR A 260 3.57 -25.72 6.78
C THR A 260 4.58 -25.77 5.64
N LEU A 261 5.73 -25.11 5.81
CA LEU A 261 6.87 -25.21 4.90
C LEU A 261 7.30 -26.66 4.73
N GLU A 262 7.38 -27.42 5.83
CA GLU A 262 7.68 -28.85 5.81
C GLU A 262 6.75 -29.62 4.85
N THR A 263 5.43 -29.46 5.00
CA THR A 263 4.46 -30.12 4.10
C THR A 263 4.60 -29.64 2.65
N LEU A 264 4.89 -28.36 2.41
CA LEU A 264 5.07 -27.85 1.05
C LEU A 264 6.33 -28.44 0.40
N GLU A 265 7.43 -28.53 1.14
CA GLU A 265 8.71 -29.07 0.67
C GLU A 265 8.63 -30.58 0.42
N GLU A 266 7.91 -31.35 1.26
CA GLU A 266 7.66 -32.78 1.05
C GLU A 266 6.86 -33.07 -0.23
N LEU A 267 5.94 -32.15 -0.61
CA LEU A 267 5.05 -32.31 -1.76
C LEU A 267 5.64 -31.79 -3.08
N LEU A 268 6.85 -31.24 -3.04
CA LEU A 268 7.55 -30.65 -4.18
C LEU A 268 8.88 -31.36 -4.42
N PRO A 269 9.52 -31.19 -5.59
CA PRO A 269 10.87 -31.70 -5.82
C PRO A 269 11.86 -31.19 -4.75
N GLU A 270 12.84 -32.02 -4.35
CA GLU A 270 13.76 -31.81 -3.21
C GLU A 270 14.51 -30.46 -3.22
N ASN A 271 14.72 -29.87 -4.40
CA ASN A 271 15.45 -28.61 -4.58
C ASN A 271 14.52 -27.40 -4.86
N SER A 272 13.21 -27.52 -4.59
CA SER A 272 12.26 -26.44 -4.84
C SER A 272 12.47 -25.27 -3.90
N VAL A 273 12.43 -24.06 -4.45
CA VAL A 273 12.44 -22.82 -3.66
C VAL A 273 11.01 -22.53 -3.20
N VAL A 274 10.77 -22.58 -1.89
CA VAL A 274 9.44 -22.41 -1.29
C VAL A 274 9.41 -21.24 -0.33
N ILE A 275 8.35 -20.45 -0.37
CA ILE A 275 8.04 -19.40 0.60
C ILE A 275 6.60 -19.58 1.07
N ARG A 276 6.39 -19.57 2.39
CA ARG A 276 5.05 -19.52 3.00
C ARG A 276 4.71 -18.07 3.27
N LEU A 277 3.66 -17.57 2.64
CA LEU A 277 3.16 -16.20 2.77
C LEU A 277 1.79 -16.22 3.44
N MET A 278 1.62 -15.39 4.47
CA MET A 278 0.33 -15.15 5.11
C MET A 278 -0.07 -13.69 4.91
N PRO A 279 -0.99 -13.39 3.97
CA PRO A 279 -1.60 -12.07 3.84
C PRO A 279 -2.88 -11.97 4.69
N ASN A 280 -3.45 -10.77 4.77
CA ASN A 280 -4.78 -10.54 5.29
C ASN A 280 -5.70 -9.83 4.28
N LEU A 281 -6.99 -9.74 4.62
CA LEU A 281 -8.05 -9.23 3.74
C LEU A 281 -7.80 -7.80 3.19
N PRO A 282 -7.25 -6.85 3.97
CA PRO A 282 -6.89 -5.50 3.50
C PRO A 282 -5.97 -5.43 2.27
N CYS A 283 -5.31 -6.51 1.85
CA CYS A 283 -4.61 -6.57 0.55
C CYS A 283 -5.53 -6.19 -0.63
N LEU A 284 -6.85 -6.41 -0.53
CA LEU A 284 -7.81 -6.02 -1.57
C LEU A 284 -7.84 -4.50 -1.86
N VAL A 285 -7.52 -3.71 -0.83
CA VAL A 285 -7.46 -2.24 -0.86
C VAL A 285 -6.04 -1.72 -0.69
N GLN A 286 -5.02 -2.58 -0.87
CA GLN A 286 -3.60 -2.22 -0.82
C GLN A 286 -3.13 -1.67 0.55
N GLU A 287 -3.78 -2.13 1.62
CA GLU A 287 -3.45 -1.79 3.02
C GLU A 287 -3.25 -3.07 3.84
N GLY A 288 -2.70 -4.10 3.20
CA GLY A 288 -2.43 -5.41 3.78
C GLY A 288 -1.38 -5.37 4.88
N ALA A 289 -1.44 -6.35 5.76
CA ALA A 289 -0.30 -6.80 6.55
C ALA A 289 0.01 -8.22 6.11
N LEU A 290 1.24 -8.43 5.66
CA LEU A 290 1.73 -9.69 5.12
C LEU A 290 2.97 -10.12 5.89
N LEU A 291 3.02 -11.39 6.28
CA LEU A 291 4.21 -12.01 6.86
C LEU A 291 4.59 -13.22 6.01
N PHE A 292 5.88 -13.37 5.71
CA PHE A 292 6.37 -14.57 5.04
C PHE A 292 7.53 -15.23 5.78
N ALA A 293 7.67 -16.54 5.56
CA ALA A 293 8.77 -17.36 6.03
C ALA A 293 9.37 -18.13 4.84
N ARG A 294 10.70 -18.15 4.76
CA ARG A 294 11.44 -18.88 3.73
C ARG A 294 11.58 -20.35 4.08
N GLY A 295 11.41 -21.21 3.08
CA GLY A 295 11.76 -22.62 3.14
C GLY A 295 13.27 -22.84 3.18
N SER A 296 13.68 -24.09 3.37
CA SER A 296 15.06 -24.54 3.55
C SER A 296 15.96 -24.22 2.35
N ARG A 297 15.40 -24.15 1.13
CA ARG A 297 16.13 -23.83 -0.11
C ARG A 297 16.03 -22.37 -0.56
N ALA A 298 15.12 -21.59 0.02
CA ALA A 298 14.92 -20.20 -0.37
C ALA A 298 16.00 -19.31 0.22
N LYS A 299 16.62 -18.48 -0.61
CA LYS A 299 17.73 -17.58 -0.24
C LYS A 299 17.20 -16.21 0.16
N GLN A 300 18.09 -15.36 0.68
CA GLN A 300 17.74 -14.01 1.08
C GLN A 300 17.27 -13.17 -0.13
N GLU A 301 17.84 -13.42 -1.31
CA GLU A 301 17.48 -12.75 -2.56
C GLU A 301 16.04 -13.08 -2.99
N ASP A 302 15.59 -14.33 -2.77
CA ASP A 302 14.20 -14.74 -3.07
C ASP A 302 13.21 -14.01 -2.15
N GLY A 303 13.56 -13.86 -0.87
CA GLY A 303 12.78 -13.08 0.10
C GLY A 303 12.75 -11.58 -0.24
N ALA A 304 13.88 -11.02 -0.64
CA ALA A 304 13.98 -9.62 -1.07
C ALA A 304 13.15 -9.37 -2.34
N LEU A 305 13.19 -10.28 -3.32
CA LEU A 305 12.35 -10.24 -4.51
C LEU A 305 10.87 -10.28 -4.13
N LEU A 306 10.46 -11.21 -3.27
CA LEU A 306 9.06 -11.31 -2.85
C LEU A 306 8.59 -10.03 -2.13
N ARG A 307 9.41 -9.47 -1.23
CA ARG A 307 9.11 -8.21 -0.55
C ARG A 307 8.95 -7.06 -1.54
N SER A 308 9.84 -6.98 -2.53
CA SER A 308 9.75 -5.99 -3.61
C SER A 308 8.46 -6.15 -4.43
N LEU A 309 8.10 -7.38 -4.83
CA LEU A 309 6.87 -7.64 -5.57
C LEU A 309 5.61 -7.24 -4.80
N LEU A 310 5.62 -7.46 -3.48
CA LEU A 310 4.45 -7.28 -2.63
C LEU A 310 4.37 -5.90 -1.95
N HIS A 311 5.35 -5.01 -2.10
CA HIS A 311 5.42 -3.74 -1.35
C HIS A 311 4.18 -2.83 -1.52
N ARG A 312 3.47 -2.95 -2.65
CA ARG A 312 2.21 -2.23 -2.88
C ARG A 312 0.99 -2.90 -2.29
N CYS A 313 1.07 -4.16 -1.87
CA CYS A 313 -0.02 -4.87 -1.21
C CYS A 313 -0.26 -4.34 0.23
N GLY A 314 0.76 -3.72 0.83
CA GLY A 314 0.74 -3.20 2.19
C GLY A 314 2.09 -3.42 2.89
N LEU A 315 2.07 -3.57 4.21
CA LEU A 315 3.25 -3.94 5.01
C LEU A 315 3.65 -5.39 4.71
N VAL A 316 4.90 -5.63 4.33
CA VAL A 316 5.43 -6.98 4.05
C VAL A 316 6.64 -7.22 4.93
N GLU A 317 6.54 -8.19 5.83
CA GLU A 317 7.63 -8.58 6.72
C GLU A 317 8.06 -10.03 6.53
N GLU A 318 9.32 -10.30 6.88
CA GLU A 318 9.91 -11.64 6.93
C GLU A 318 10.10 -12.04 8.39
N GLY A 319 9.85 -13.30 8.72
CA GLY A 319 10.11 -13.83 10.04
C GLY A 319 10.17 -15.37 10.05
N PRO A 320 10.45 -15.97 11.21
CA PRO A 320 10.37 -17.41 11.37
C PRO A 320 8.94 -17.91 11.14
N GLU A 321 8.80 -19.14 10.63
CA GLU A 321 7.49 -19.73 10.35
C GLU A 321 6.56 -19.78 11.58
N SER A 322 7.13 -19.91 12.78
CA SER A 322 6.40 -19.87 14.05
C SER A 322 5.59 -18.58 14.26
N TRP A 323 5.95 -17.49 13.57
CA TRP A 323 5.21 -16.23 13.63
C TRP A 323 4.00 -16.20 12.69
N ILE A 324 3.88 -17.11 11.72
CA ILE A 324 2.74 -17.13 10.79
C ILE A 324 1.41 -17.37 11.50
N ASP A 325 1.37 -18.27 12.50
CA ASP A 325 0.16 -18.51 13.27
C ASP A 325 -0.18 -17.32 14.20
N ILE A 326 0.86 -16.67 14.75
CA ILE A 326 0.69 -15.42 15.54
C ILE A 326 0.13 -14.31 14.65
N HIS A 327 0.70 -14.14 13.46
CA HIS A 327 0.22 -13.20 12.45
C HIS A 327 -1.22 -13.51 12.03
N THR A 328 -1.58 -14.78 11.91
CA THR A 328 -2.95 -15.20 11.61
C THR A 328 -3.92 -14.73 12.70
N GLY A 329 -3.59 -14.95 13.98
CA GLY A 329 -4.41 -14.51 15.11
C GLY A 329 -4.44 -12.99 15.30
N LEU A 330 -3.36 -12.29 14.92
CA LEU A 330 -3.24 -10.84 15.02
C LEU A 330 -3.83 -10.11 13.81
N SER A 331 -3.23 -10.24 12.63
CA SER A 331 -3.58 -9.45 11.43
C SER A 331 -4.70 -10.08 10.62
N GLY A 332 -4.79 -11.41 10.59
CA GLY A 332 -5.80 -12.16 9.85
C GLY A 332 -7.16 -12.03 10.51
N SER A 333 -7.24 -12.49 11.76
CA SER A 333 -8.44 -12.38 12.60
C SER A 333 -8.70 -10.94 13.06
N GLY A 334 -7.67 -10.12 13.22
CA GLY A 334 -7.77 -8.72 13.68
C GLY A 334 -8.68 -7.83 12.84
N VAL A 335 -8.82 -8.13 11.54
CA VAL A 335 -9.76 -7.40 10.67
C VAL A 335 -11.19 -7.50 11.22
N ALA A 336 -11.61 -8.68 11.67
CA ALA A 336 -12.93 -8.87 12.26
C ALA A 336 -13.05 -8.20 13.62
N PHE A 337 -11.97 -8.18 14.43
CA PHE A 337 -11.96 -7.49 15.72
C PHE A 337 -12.18 -5.98 15.53
N VAL A 338 -11.53 -5.40 14.51
CA VAL A 338 -11.70 -3.99 14.14
C VAL A 338 -13.11 -3.70 13.62
N TYR A 339 -13.73 -4.60 12.84
CA TYR A 339 -15.13 -4.45 12.43
C TYR A 339 -16.09 -4.45 13.61
N LEU A 340 -15.91 -5.37 14.56
CA LEU A 340 -16.72 -5.42 15.78
C LEU A 340 -16.56 -4.13 16.60
N PHE A 341 -15.33 -3.60 16.72
CA PHE A 341 -15.08 -2.35 17.42
C PHE A 341 -15.75 -1.15 16.72
N ALA A 342 -15.65 -1.08 15.38
CA ALA A 342 -16.30 -0.03 14.59
C ALA A 342 -17.84 -0.08 14.70
N GLU A 343 -18.41 -1.28 14.69
CA GLU A 343 -19.83 -1.52 14.92
C GLU A 343 -20.26 -1.06 16.32
N ALA A 344 -19.53 -1.45 17.36
CA ALA A 344 -19.81 -1.03 18.74
C ALA A 344 -19.74 0.50 18.93
N LEU A 345 -18.80 1.18 18.27
CA LEU A 345 -18.73 2.64 18.26
C LEU A 345 -19.97 3.27 17.60
N ALA A 346 -20.40 2.72 16.47
CA ALA A 346 -21.58 3.21 15.76
C ALA A 346 -22.85 3.02 16.60
N GLU A 347 -23.05 1.84 17.19
CA GLU A 347 -24.19 1.56 18.07
C GLU A 347 -24.20 2.45 19.31
N GLY A 348 -23.02 2.74 19.87
CA GLY A 348 -22.85 3.74 20.93
C GLY A 348 -23.36 5.12 20.51
N ALA A 349 -23.04 5.59 19.31
CA ALA A 349 -23.52 6.87 18.79
C ALA A 349 -25.03 6.87 18.48
N VAL A 350 -25.57 5.76 17.98
CA VAL A 350 -27.02 5.60 17.77
C VAL A 350 -27.77 5.68 19.09
N LYS A 351 -27.27 5.03 20.14
CA LYS A 351 -27.82 5.13 21.50
C LYS A 351 -27.88 6.56 22.01
N MET A 352 -26.95 7.42 21.57
CA MET A 352 -26.93 8.86 21.91
C MET A 352 -27.79 9.73 20.98
N GLY A 353 -28.53 9.13 20.04
CA GLY A 353 -29.49 9.81 19.18
C GLY A 353 -29.02 10.09 17.75
N MET A 354 -27.85 9.58 17.33
CA MET A 354 -27.36 9.74 15.96
C MET A 354 -28.09 8.80 14.99
N PRO A 355 -28.43 9.24 13.75
CA PRO A 355 -28.92 8.33 12.72
C PRO A 355 -27.91 7.24 12.38
N SER A 356 -28.36 5.98 12.31
CA SER A 356 -27.50 4.79 12.11
C SER A 356 -26.52 4.91 10.93
N ALA A 357 -26.99 5.29 9.74
CA ALA A 357 -26.13 5.41 8.56
C ALA A 357 -24.97 6.41 8.75
N LEU A 358 -25.23 7.53 9.46
CA LEU A 358 -24.21 8.51 9.77
C LEU A 358 -23.23 7.98 10.83
N ALA A 359 -23.74 7.30 11.85
CA ALA A 359 -22.92 6.69 12.91
C ALA A 359 -21.91 5.68 12.35
N HIS A 360 -22.37 4.75 11.48
CA HIS A 360 -21.46 3.79 10.84
C HIS A 360 -20.42 4.45 9.94
N SER A 361 -20.79 5.51 9.21
CA SER A 361 -19.86 6.25 8.35
C SER A 361 -18.78 6.95 9.18
N ILE A 362 -19.17 7.63 10.27
CA ILE A 362 -18.24 8.31 11.18
C ILE A 362 -17.35 7.31 11.92
N ALA A 363 -17.89 6.19 12.41
CA ALA A 363 -17.12 5.15 13.08
C ALA A 363 -16.06 4.55 12.15
N SER A 364 -16.44 4.24 10.91
CA SER A 364 -15.51 3.74 9.88
C SER A 364 -14.38 4.73 9.59
N GLN A 365 -14.71 6.02 9.43
CA GLN A 365 -13.73 7.07 9.18
C GLN A 365 -12.81 7.30 10.40
N THR A 366 -13.35 7.17 11.61
CA THR A 366 -12.59 7.31 12.87
C THR A 366 -11.53 6.22 12.98
N VAL A 367 -11.90 4.97 12.71
CA VAL A 367 -10.98 3.82 12.69
C VAL A 367 -9.90 4.00 11.63
N LEU A 368 -10.27 4.39 10.41
CA LEU A 368 -9.31 4.65 9.32
C LEU A 368 -8.30 5.74 9.70
N GLY A 369 -8.78 6.89 10.20
CA GLY A 369 -7.93 8.01 10.58
C GLY A 369 -6.98 7.67 11.72
N ALA A 370 -7.48 7.01 12.76
CA ALA A 370 -6.67 6.55 13.88
C ALA A 370 -5.58 5.55 13.44
N GLY A 371 -5.94 4.60 12.56
CA GLY A 371 -4.99 3.64 12.00
C GLY A 371 -3.88 4.29 11.20
N ARG A 372 -4.21 5.29 10.36
CA ARG A 372 -3.20 6.06 9.60
C ARG A 372 -2.27 6.87 10.50
N LEU A 373 -2.83 7.59 11.49
CA LEU A 373 -2.02 8.32 12.47
C LEU A 373 -1.07 7.39 13.23
N LEU A 374 -1.55 6.22 13.64
CA LEU A 374 -0.73 5.22 14.33
C LEU A 374 0.42 4.72 13.44
N ARG A 375 0.13 4.37 12.18
CA ARG A 375 1.13 3.87 11.23
C ARG A 375 2.16 4.93 10.86
N ASP A 376 1.72 6.14 10.56
CA ASP A 376 2.54 7.16 9.88
C ASP A 376 3.30 8.06 10.87
N SER A 377 2.89 8.13 12.13
CA SER A 377 3.52 9.02 13.12
C SER A 377 4.81 8.49 13.75
N GLY A 378 5.03 7.17 13.74
CA GLY A 378 6.11 6.51 14.47
C GLY A 378 6.02 6.63 16.01
N LYS A 379 4.91 7.16 16.54
CA LYS A 379 4.71 7.36 17.99
C LYS A 379 4.15 6.12 18.65
N HIS A 380 4.49 5.93 19.93
CA HIS A 380 3.91 4.86 20.73
C HIS A 380 2.39 5.07 20.89
N PRO A 381 1.54 4.02 20.81
CA PRO A 381 0.08 4.15 20.92
C PRO A 381 -0.40 4.88 22.18
N ALA A 382 0.29 4.69 23.31
CA ALA A 382 -0.05 5.39 24.55
C ALA A 382 0.17 6.91 24.46
N GLN A 383 1.18 7.36 23.70
CA GLN A 383 1.43 8.77 23.46
C GLN A 383 0.33 9.38 22.59
N LEU A 384 -0.02 8.73 21.46
CA LEU A 384 -1.11 9.18 20.59
C LEU A 384 -2.45 9.27 21.35
N ARG A 385 -2.71 8.31 22.25
CA ARG A 385 -3.88 8.35 23.13
C ARG A 385 -3.84 9.55 24.08
N SER A 386 -2.70 9.84 24.70
CA SER A 386 -2.54 11.00 25.58
C SER A 386 -2.73 12.33 24.84
N GLU A 387 -2.23 12.44 23.60
CA GLU A 387 -2.34 13.65 22.77
C GLU A 387 -3.79 14.03 22.45
N VAL A 388 -4.73 13.07 22.47
CA VAL A 388 -6.17 13.32 22.26
C VAL A 388 -7.00 13.36 23.55
N CYS A 389 -6.34 13.28 24.72
CA CYS A 389 -6.97 13.35 26.04
C CYS A 389 -6.72 14.70 26.68
N THR A 390 -7.68 15.60 26.60
CA THR A 390 -7.65 16.84 27.40
C THR A 390 -8.07 16.55 28.85
N PRO A 391 -7.45 17.20 29.86
CA PRO A 391 -7.86 17.05 31.26
C PRO A 391 -9.35 17.35 31.45
N GLY A 392 -10.09 16.41 32.06
CA GLY A 392 -11.54 16.52 32.25
C GLY A 392 -12.39 16.47 30.97
N GLY A 393 -11.77 16.21 29.81
CA GLY A 393 -12.44 16.15 28.51
C GLY A 393 -13.22 14.85 28.27
N THR A 394 -14.01 14.80 27.21
CA THR A 394 -14.88 13.65 26.90
C THR A 394 -14.09 12.34 26.70
N THR A 395 -12.90 12.41 26.09
CA THR A 395 -12.06 11.25 25.78
C THR A 395 -11.70 10.45 27.03
N ILE A 396 -11.30 11.10 28.13
CA ILE A 396 -10.82 10.39 29.31
C ILE A 396 -11.96 9.63 30.04
N TYR A 397 -13.18 10.17 30.04
CA TYR A 397 -14.36 9.48 30.58
C TYR A 397 -14.73 8.25 29.74
N GLY A 398 -14.61 8.35 28.41
CA GLY A 398 -14.78 7.22 27.50
C GLY A 398 -13.71 6.14 27.73
N LEU A 399 -12.44 6.54 27.80
CA LEU A 399 -11.34 5.61 28.08
C LEU A 399 -11.47 4.91 29.43
N HIS A 400 -11.85 5.64 30.48
CA HIS A 400 -12.09 5.05 31.79
C HIS A 400 -13.16 3.94 31.72
N THR A 401 -14.25 4.15 30.96
CA THR A 401 -15.29 3.14 30.77
C THR A 401 -14.77 1.92 29.99
N LEU A 402 -13.94 2.13 28.96
CA LEU A 402 -13.31 1.03 28.21
C LEU A 402 -12.33 0.22 29.07
N GLU A 403 -11.58 0.88 29.96
CA GLU A 403 -10.68 0.20 30.91
C GLU A 403 -11.47 -0.58 31.98
N GLN A 404 -12.58 -0.04 32.49
CA GLN A 404 -13.50 -0.78 33.38
C GLN A 404 -14.07 -2.04 32.69
N GLY A 405 -14.32 -1.97 31.39
CA GLY A 405 -14.73 -3.12 30.58
C GLY A 405 -13.59 -4.12 30.26
N GLY A 406 -12.36 -3.86 30.72
CA GLY A 406 -11.22 -4.76 30.51
C GLY A 406 -10.78 -4.88 29.05
N LEU A 407 -10.93 -3.82 28.23
CA LEU A 407 -10.69 -3.86 26.79
C LEU A 407 -9.34 -4.49 26.41
N ARG A 408 -8.26 -4.13 27.13
CA ARG A 408 -6.91 -4.64 26.86
C ARG A 408 -6.80 -6.13 27.09
N ALA A 409 -7.27 -6.61 28.24
CA ALA A 409 -7.23 -8.02 28.60
C ALA A 409 -8.01 -8.85 27.57
N THR A 410 -9.25 -8.43 27.26
CA THR A 410 -10.11 -9.11 26.30
C THR A 410 -9.49 -9.18 24.90
N THR A 411 -8.87 -8.08 24.45
CA THR A 411 -8.23 -8.04 23.12
C THR A 411 -6.98 -8.92 23.07
N MET A 412 -6.16 -8.94 24.12
CA MET A 412 -5.01 -9.83 24.21
C MET A 412 -5.43 -11.30 24.18
N SER A 413 -6.44 -11.69 24.96
CA SER A 413 -6.98 -13.05 24.97
C SER A 413 -7.61 -13.44 23.63
N ALA A 414 -8.20 -12.50 22.89
CA ALA A 414 -8.72 -12.77 21.55
C ALA A 414 -7.61 -13.13 20.55
N VAL A 415 -6.48 -12.40 20.57
CA VAL A 415 -5.31 -12.72 19.73
C VAL A 415 -4.70 -14.07 20.11
N GLU A 416 -4.58 -14.35 21.41
CA GLU A 416 -4.12 -15.63 21.92
C GLU A 416 -5.00 -16.78 21.43
N SER A 417 -6.31 -16.71 21.68
CA SER A 417 -7.28 -17.73 21.27
C SER A 417 -7.27 -17.98 19.75
N ALA A 418 -7.18 -16.91 18.95
CA ALA A 418 -7.11 -17.02 17.50
C ALA A 418 -5.79 -17.66 17.03
N THR A 419 -4.68 -17.32 17.69
CA THR A 419 -3.35 -17.90 17.42
C THR A 419 -3.33 -19.40 17.75
N GLU A 420 -3.87 -19.80 18.90
CA GLU A 420 -3.97 -21.20 19.29
C GLU A 420 -4.81 -21.99 18.30
N ARG A 421 -5.94 -21.41 17.87
CA ARG A 421 -6.79 -22.03 16.85
C ARG A 421 -6.06 -22.17 15.51
N ALA A 422 -5.26 -21.19 15.10
CA ALA A 422 -4.45 -21.30 13.88
C ALA A 422 -3.45 -22.48 13.97
N ARG A 423 -2.78 -22.64 15.11
CA ARG A 423 -1.88 -23.78 15.37
C ARG A 423 -2.59 -25.12 15.30
N GLU A 424 -3.79 -25.24 15.88
CA GLU A 424 -4.60 -26.47 15.81
C GLU A 424 -4.96 -26.86 14.39
N LEU A 425 -5.36 -25.88 13.57
CA LEU A 425 -5.71 -26.11 12.16
C LEU A 425 -4.48 -26.57 11.37
N GLY A 426 -3.29 -26.01 11.63
CA GLY A 426 -2.03 -26.46 11.03
C GLY A 426 -1.72 -27.93 11.32
N ARG A 427 -1.87 -28.36 12.58
CA ARG A 427 -1.63 -29.75 12.99
C ARG A 427 -2.60 -30.74 12.33
N LYS A 428 -3.88 -30.37 12.18
CA LYS A 428 -4.88 -31.24 11.52
C LYS A 428 -4.61 -31.40 10.02
N SER A 429 -4.15 -30.36 9.36
CA SER A 429 -3.74 -30.41 7.95
C SER A 429 -2.56 -31.37 7.75
N ALA A 430 -1.56 -31.33 8.64
CA ALA A 430 -0.43 -32.28 8.62
C ALA A 430 -0.89 -33.73 8.85
N ALA A 431 -1.72 -33.98 9.87
CA ALA A 431 -2.20 -35.33 10.19
C ALA A 431 -3.13 -35.94 9.12
N ALA A 432 -3.81 -35.13 8.31
CA ALA A 432 -4.61 -35.59 7.18
C ALA A 432 -3.77 -35.91 5.93
N GLY A 433 -2.59 -35.30 5.80
CA GLY A 433 -1.62 -35.59 4.74
C GLY A 433 -0.88 -36.92 4.94
N SER A 434 -0.52 -37.26 6.18
CA SER A 434 0.23 -38.50 6.49
C SER A 434 -0.60 -39.80 6.47
N LYS A 435 -1.90 -39.74 6.14
CA LYS A 435 -2.82 -40.90 6.17
C LYS A 435 -3.19 -41.45 4.78
N LYS A 436 -2.44 -41.15 3.73
CA LYS A 436 -2.68 -41.69 2.38
C LYS A 436 -1.48 -42.42 1.82
#